data_AF-A0A5B0SP93-F1
#
_entry.id   AF-A0A5B0SP93-F1
#
_cell.length_a   1.000
_cell.length_b   1.000
_cell.length_c   1.000
_cell.angle_alpha   90.00
_cell.angle_beta   90.00
_cell.angle_gamma   90.00
#
_symmetry.space_group_name_H-M   'P 1'
#
loop_
_entity.id
_entity.type
_entity.pdbx_description
1 polymer ?
#
loop_
_entity_poly.entity_id
_entity_poly.type
_entity_poly.pdbx_seq_one_letter_code
_entity_poly.pdbx_strand_id
1 'polypeptide(L)'
;MNSFLMMASMSVLVLLLLSSSFHSLVDAKSTSASKSDSSSSSSGKKTGEIFPFRKYEDFQISDGVAGQAFENAGKVFVEPFAGVPLEKITKGDMDNLFKMARAARQNELLFNQALKKAKGSNKSALAAGKIANKVLKLVGEIQVIELQKKLNIKQVDVPAKLAEHQKKLTKNTKVDRSNKGKKMVSYLSTSSSSSSSSSGSGSGSGSGSGSGSGTGSGSEKTKSKSKNKTKPKKEEKEETKASPED
;
A
#
# COMPACT_ATOMS: atom_id res chain seq x y z
N MET A 1 16.15 -30.23 -28.08
CA MET A 1 16.98 -30.28 -26.86
C MET A 1 17.29 -28.86 -26.42
N ASN A 2 16.90 -28.54 -25.19
CA ASN A 2 17.45 -27.54 -24.28
C ASN A 2 17.38 -26.03 -24.63
N SER A 3 16.21 -25.42 -24.45
CA SER A 3 16.10 -23.95 -24.24
C SER A 3 15.08 -23.52 -23.18
N PHE A 4 14.62 -24.41 -22.30
CA PHE A 4 13.58 -24.09 -21.30
C PHE A 4 14.10 -23.86 -19.87
N LEU A 5 15.43 -23.78 -19.66
CA LEU A 5 16.03 -23.85 -18.32
C LEU A 5 16.78 -22.59 -17.85
N MET A 6 16.41 -21.38 -18.31
CA MET A 6 17.07 -20.14 -17.89
C MET A 6 16.15 -19.02 -17.36
N MET A 7 14.97 -19.35 -16.84
CA MET A 7 14.05 -18.37 -16.22
C MET A 7 13.71 -18.68 -14.75
N ALA A 8 14.45 -19.58 -14.10
CA ALA A 8 14.20 -19.99 -12.71
C ALA A 8 15.24 -19.48 -11.69
N SER A 9 16.13 -18.55 -12.07
CA SER A 9 17.18 -18.06 -11.18
C SER A 9 17.21 -16.54 -11.14
N MET A 10 16.23 -15.94 -10.46
CA MET A 10 16.28 -14.56 -9.91
C MET A 10 15.35 -14.49 -8.67
N SER A 11 15.43 -15.49 -7.78
CA SER A 11 14.72 -15.50 -6.48
C SER A 11 15.64 -15.73 -5.29
N VAL A 12 16.92 -15.38 -5.42
CA VAL A 12 17.89 -15.47 -4.31
C VAL A 12 18.75 -14.21 -4.30
N LEU A 13 18.19 -13.09 -3.83
CA LEU A 13 18.97 -12.03 -3.18
C LEU A 13 18.02 -11.00 -2.55
N VAL A 14 17.72 -11.15 -1.26
CA VAL A 14 17.72 -10.11 -0.20
C VAL A 14 17.32 -10.83 1.09
N LEU A 15 18.27 -11.56 1.67
CA LEU A 15 18.21 -11.94 3.09
C LEU A 15 19.63 -12.14 3.59
N LEU A 16 20.31 -11.04 3.93
CA LEU A 16 21.54 -11.10 4.74
C LEU A 16 21.83 -9.72 5.33
N LEU A 17 22.26 -9.74 6.61
CA LEU A 17 22.57 -8.63 7.52
C LEU A 17 21.28 -8.15 8.24
N LEU A 18 21.05 -8.41 9.53
CA LEU A 18 21.93 -8.21 10.68
C LEU A 18 21.89 -9.39 11.67
N SER A 19 23.06 -9.96 11.94
CA SER A 19 23.38 -10.66 13.18
C SER A 19 24.01 -9.67 14.17
N SER A 20 23.46 -9.57 15.38
CA SER A 20 24.20 -9.12 16.56
C SER A 20 23.66 -9.84 17.80
N SER A 21 24.61 -10.42 18.51
CA SER A 21 24.48 -11.36 19.62
C SER A 21 23.99 -10.70 20.91
N PHE A 22 23.14 -11.41 21.65
CA PHE A 22 23.21 -11.43 23.12
C PHE A 22 22.90 -12.86 23.60
N HIS A 23 23.89 -13.47 24.25
CA HIS A 23 23.75 -14.67 25.05
C HIS A 23 23.43 -14.25 26.48
N SER A 24 22.41 -14.86 27.09
CA SER A 24 22.32 -14.96 28.54
C SER A 24 21.97 -16.39 28.93
N LEU A 25 22.89 -16.98 29.66
CA LEU A 25 22.85 -18.29 30.30
C LEU A 25 22.02 -18.18 31.58
N VAL A 26 20.97 -19.00 31.73
CA VAL A 26 20.38 -19.30 33.04
C VAL A 26 20.36 -20.81 33.18
N ASP A 27 21.17 -21.28 34.11
CA ASP A 27 21.17 -22.61 34.68
C ASP A 27 20.09 -22.64 35.78
N ALA A 28 19.13 -23.57 35.67
CA ALA A 28 18.22 -23.88 36.77
C ALA A 28 17.82 -25.36 36.70
N LYS A 29 18.65 -26.17 37.33
CA LYS A 29 18.33 -27.50 37.87
C LYS A 29 17.23 -27.37 38.93
N SER A 30 16.07 -27.99 38.73
CA SER A 30 15.46 -28.85 39.76
C SER A 30 14.28 -29.67 39.24
N THR A 31 14.34 -30.95 39.60
CA THR A 31 13.39 -32.04 39.42
C THR A 31 12.09 -31.84 40.21
N SER A 32 10.95 -32.14 39.58
CA SER A 32 9.78 -32.71 40.27
C SER A 32 8.85 -33.36 39.25
N ALA A 33 8.60 -34.64 39.44
CA ALA A 33 7.70 -35.46 38.65
C ALA A 33 6.28 -35.38 39.24
N SER A 34 5.29 -35.10 38.39
CA SER A 34 3.89 -35.36 38.67
C SER A 34 3.21 -35.85 37.39
N LYS A 35 2.79 -37.12 37.41
CA LYS A 35 1.84 -37.72 36.46
C LYS A 35 0.44 -37.30 36.88
N SER A 36 -0.37 -36.79 35.95
CA SER A 36 -1.80 -37.15 35.80
C SER A 36 -2.51 -36.26 34.76
N ASP A 37 -3.37 -36.93 34.00
CA ASP A 37 -4.42 -36.43 33.11
C ASP A 37 -4.05 -35.86 31.74
N SER A 38 -4.05 -36.77 30.78
CA SER A 38 -4.44 -36.54 29.40
C SER A 38 -5.91 -36.06 29.32
N SER A 39 -6.16 -34.79 29.63
CA SER A 39 -7.31 -34.11 29.04
C SER A 39 -6.91 -33.76 27.60
N SER A 40 -7.48 -34.50 26.65
CA SER A 40 -7.58 -34.09 25.25
C SER A 40 -8.31 -32.74 25.19
N SER A 41 -7.60 -31.65 25.49
CA SER A 41 -8.01 -30.34 25.04
C SER A 41 -7.80 -30.39 23.54
N SER A 42 -8.89 -30.61 22.81
CA SER A 42 -8.99 -30.13 21.44
C SER A 42 -8.71 -28.64 21.52
N SER A 43 -7.43 -28.26 21.38
CA SER A 43 -7.01 -26.90 21.16
C SER A 43 -7.62 -26.51 19.82
N GLY A 44 -8.89 -26.11 19.85
CA GLY A 44 -9.58 -25.56 18.72
C GLY A 44 -8.70 -24.44 18.23
N LYS A 45 -8.05 -24.67 17.09
CA LYS A 45 -7.15 -23.72 16.44
C LYS A 45 -7.86 -22.38 16.46
N LYS A 46 -7.35 -21.41 17.22
CA LYS A 46 -7.95 -20.08 17.25
C LYS A 46 -7.84 -19.55 15.83
N THR A 47 -9.00 -19.32 15.21
CA THR A 47 -9.05 -18.90 13.82
C THR A 47 -8.46 -17.50 13.71
N GLY A 48 -7.50 -17.29 12.79
CA GLY A 48 -6.91 -15.96 12.61
C GLY A 48 -5.84 -15.57 13.65
N GLU A 49 -5.26 -16.53 14.39
CA GLU A 49 -4.22 -16.25 15.39
C GLU A 49 -2.91 -15.73 14.78
N ILE A 50 -2.51 -16.26 13.63
CA ILE A 50 -1.28 -15.84 12.92
C ILE A 50 -1.51 -14.51 12.22
N PHE A 51 -2.68 -14.34 11.63
CA PHE A 51 -3.05 -13.15 10.87
C PHE A 51 -4.39 -12.59 11.36
N PRO A 52 -4.38 -11.80 12.45
CA PRO A 52 -5.60 -11.21 12.99
C PRO A 52 -6.15 -10.16 12.03
N PHE A 53 -7.48 -10.11 11.92
CA PHE A 53 -8.14 -9.09 11.12
C PHE A 53 -7.91 -7.69 11.70
N ARG A 54 -7.60 -6.74 10.82
CA ARG A 54 -7.47 -5.31 11.14
C ARG A 54 -8.31 -4.52 10.15
N LYS A 55 -8.92 -3.42 10.61
CA LYS A 55 -9.61 -2.49 9.70
C LYS A 55 -8.56 -1.73 8.88
N TYR A 56 -8.97 -1.19 7.73
CA TYR A 56 -8.04 -0.53 6.82
C TYR A 56 -7.30 0.64 7.49
N GLU A 57 -8.02 1.40 8.30
CA GLU A 57 -7.51 2.51 9.10
C GLU A 57 -6.33 2.08 9.98
N ASP A 58 -6.34 0.84 10.47
CA ASP A 58 -5.37 0.31 11.42
C ASP A 58 -4.10 -0.22 10.74
N PHE A 59 -4.17 -0.69 9.49
CA PHE A 59 -3.02 -1.34 8.81
C PHE A 59 -2.49 -0.60 7.58
N GLN A 60 -3.17 0.45 7.12
CA GLN A 60 -2.71 1.24 5.99
C GLN A 60 -1.34 1.90 6.25
N ILE A 61 -0.59 2.15 5.18
CA ILE A 61 0.80 2.67 5.22
C ILE A 61 0.96 3.99 4.43
N SER A 62 -0.13 4.72 4.26
CA SER A 62 -0.25 5.86 3.35
C SER A 62 -0.01 7.23 4.01
N ASP A 63 0.19 7.25 5.32
CA ASP A 63 0.64 8.42 6.07
C ASP A 63 2.14 8.35 6.37
N GLY A 64 2.76 9.50 6.66
CA GLY A 64 4.16 9.58 7.07
C GLY A 64 5.08 10.07 5.95
N VAL A 65 6.18 9.35 5.71
CA VAL A 65 7.23 9.74 4.76
C VAL A 65 7.45 8.64 3.73
N ALA A 66 7.47 9.03 2.45
CA ALA A 66 7.63 8.10 1.33
C ALA A 66 9.02 7.46 1.27
N GLY A 67 9.12 6.35 0.54
CA GLY A 67 10.37 5.66 0.20
C GLY A 67 10.59 4.31 0.90
N GLN A 68 9.65 3.86 1.73
CA GLN A 68 9.70 2.58 2.45
C GLN A 68 8.40 1.77 2.32
N ALA A 69 7.59 2.06 1.29
CA ALA A 69 6.26 1.45 1.18
C ALA A 69 6.31 -0.07 0.98
N PHE A 70 7.34 -0.59 0.31
CA PHE A 70 7.47 -2.02 0.07
C PHE A 70 7.79 -2.76 1.36
N GLU A 71 8.76 -2.25 2.12
CA GLU A 71 9.18 -2.79 3.40
C GLU A 71 8.02 -2.71 4.42
N ASN A 72 7.30 -1.59 4.47
CA ASN A 72 6.13 -1.44 5.34
C ASN A 72 4.97 -2.35 4.95
N ALA A 73 4.74 -2.59 3.65
CA ALA A 73 3.75 -3.56 3.21
C ALA A 73 4.17 -5.00 3.54
N GLY A 74 5.47 -5.30 3.48
CA GLY A 74 6.05 -6.59 3.90
C GLY A 74 5.76 -6.89 5.37
N LYS A 75 5.95 -5.92 6.26
CA LYS A 75 5.57 -6.01 7.69
C LYS A 75 4.10 -6.36 7.89
N VAL A 76 3.22 -5.80 7.06
CA VAL A 76 1.78 -6.02 7.19
C VAL A 76 1.37 -7.40 6.69
N PHE A 77 1.89 -7.86 5.56
CA PHE A 77 1.34 -9.04 4.87
C PHE A 77 2.27 -10.24 4.80
N VAL A 78 3.59 -10.05 4.82
CA VAL A 78 4.57 -11.11 4.59
C VAL A 78 5.16 -11.61 5.91
N GLU A 79 5.68 -10.70 6.73
CA GLU A 79 6.35 -11.02 8.00
C GLU A 79 5.50 -11.86 8.97
N PRO A 80 4.17 -11.69 9.09
CA PRO A 80 3.35 -12.52 9.97
C PRO A 80 3.38 -14.02 9.65
N PHE A 81 3.75 -14.41 8.42
CA PHE A 81 3.84 -15.80 8.00
C PHE A 81 5.30 -16.30 7.92
N ALA A 82 6.29 -15.46 8.23
CA ALA A 82 7.69 -15.84 8.18
C ALA A 82 8.00 -16.92 9.23
N GLY A 83 8.53 -18.07 8.79
CA GLY A 83 8.83 -19.20 9.67
C GLY A 83 7.61 -19.95 10.21
N VAL A 84 6.39 -19.59 9.79
CA VAL A 84 5.17 -20.28 10.20
C VAL A 84 4.98 -21.54 9.34
N PRO A 85 4.86 -22.74 9.95
CA PRO A 85 4.57 -23.96 9.20
C PRO A 85 3.21 -23.87 8.50
N LEU A 86 3.11 -24.36 7.27
CA LEU A 86 1.90 -24.23 6.44
C LEU A 86 0.67 -24.86 7.09
N GLU A 87 0.87 -25.99 7.77
CA GLU A 87 -0.16 -26.70 8.51
C GLU A 87 -0.66 -25.94 9.74
N LYS A 88 0.01 -24.87 10.19
CA LYS A 88 -0.49 -23.99 11.26
C LYS A 88 -1.39 -22.89 10.72
N ILE A 89 -1.21 -22.49 9.46
CA ILE A 89 -2.05 -21.49 8.80
C ILE A 89 -3.50 -22.00 8.75
N THR A 90 -4.41 -21.25 9.36
CA THR A 90 -5.83 -21.60 9.43
C THR A 90 -6.63 -20.97 8.30
N LYS A 91 -7.84 -21.47 8.06
CA LYS A 91 -8.80 -20.80 7.17
C LYS A 91 -9.10 -19.37 7.63
N GLY A 92 -9.13 -19.12 8.94
CA GLY A 92 -9.34 -17.78 9.50
C GLY A 92 -8.23 -16.80 9.12
N ASP A 93 -6.97 -17.25 9.15
CA ASP A 93 -5.81 -16.44 8.72
C ASP A 93 -5.94 -16.07 7.24
N MET A 94 -6.27 -17.05 6.40
CA MET A 94 -6.47 -16.84 4.96
C MET A 94 -7.64 -15.92 4.64
N ASP A 95 -8.76 -16.06 5.36
CA ASP A 95 -9.94 -15.19 5.21
C ASP A 95 -9.61 -13.75 5.62
N ASN A 96 -8.86 -13.56 6.71
CA ASN A 96 -8.44 -12.24 7.19
C ASN A 96 -7.46 -11.58 6.21
N LEU A 97 -6.47 -12.35 5.72
CA LEU A 97 -5.53 -11.90 4.70
C LEU A 97 -6.26 -11.44 3.43
N PHE A 98 -7.20 -12.24 2.92
CA PHE A 98 -7.99 -11.87 1.74
C PHE A 98 -8.82 -10.61 1.97
N LYS A 99 -9.50 -10.49 3.13
CA LYS A 99 -10.29 -9.31 3.49
C LYS A 99 -9.44 -8.05 3.56
N MET A 100 -8.27 -8.11 4.20
CA MET A 100 -7.37 -6.97 4.32
C MET A 100 -6.74 -6.58 2.97
N ALA A 101 -6.29 -7.53 2.15
CA ALA A 101 -5.81 -7.25 0.80
C ALA A 101 -6.91 -6.62 -0.08
N ARG A 102 -8.15 -7.11 0.04
CA ARG A 102 -9.33 -6.52 -0.63
C ARG A 102 -9.64 -5.11 -0.14
N ALA A 103 -9.53 -4.85 1.16
CA ALA A 103 -9.74 -3.52 1.72
C ALA A 103 -8.72 -2.52 1.15
N ALA A 104 -7.43 -2.89 1.06
CA ALA A 104 -6.42 -2.03 0.43
C ALA A 104 -6.75 -1.69 -1.04
N ARG A 105 -7.28 -2.66 -1.79
CA ARG A 105 -7.78 -2.44 -3.17
C ARG A 105 -8.94 -1.47 -3.22
N GLN A 106 -9.96 -1.67 -2.38
CA GLN A 106 -11.17 -0.85 -2.39
C GLN A 106 -10.87 0.62 -2.03
N ASN A 107 -9.97 0.85 -1.07
CA ASN A 107 -9.60 2.18 -0.63
C ASN A 107 -8.79 2.99 -1.67
N GLU A 108 -8.27 2.37 -2.73
CA GLU A 108 -7.68 3.11 -3.86
C GLU A 108 -8.71 4.04 -4.53
N LEU A 109 -9.99 3.67 -4.54
CA LEU A 109 -11.06 4.53 -5.06
C LEU A 109 -11.23 5.80 -4.21
N LEU A 110 -11.12 5.69 -2.88
CA LEU A 110 -11.21 6.85 -1.98
C LEU A 110 -10.02 7.80 -2.16
N PHE A 111 -8.82 7.28 -2.41
CA PHE A 111 -7.69 8.10 -2.84
C PHE A 111 -7.97 8.84 -4.16
N ASN A 112 -8.58 8.17 -5.14
CA ASN A 112 -8.94 8.81 -6.40
C ASN A 112 -9.94 9.96 -6.19
N GLN A 113 -10.91 9.78 -5.30
CA GLN A 113 -11.88 10.82 -4.96
C GLN A 113 -11.22 11.98 -4.20
N ALA A 114 -10.36 11.71 -3.22
CA ALA A 114 -9.64 12.73 -2.48
C ALA A 114 -8.71 13.56 -3.39
N LEU A 115 -8.00 12.92 -4.32
CA LEU A 115 -7.12 13.59 -5.28
C LEU A 115 -7.84 14.51 -6.26
N LYS A 116 -9.12 14.23 -6.57
CA LYS A 116 -9.94 15.13 -7.39
C LYS A 116 -10.26 16.44 -6.67
N LYS A 117 -10.39 16.40 -5.34
CA LYS A 117 -10.72 17.56 -4.49
C LYS A 117 -9.48 18.34 -4.05
N ALA A 118 -8.33 17.67 -3.95
CA ALA A 118 -7.10 18.25 -3.42
C ALA A 118 -6.41 19.25 -4.38
N LYS A 119 -5.75 20.25 -3.80
CA LYS A 119 -4.94 21.26 -4.49
C LYS A 119 -3.57 21.40 -3.84
N GLY A 120 -2.62 22.01 -4.56
CA GLY A 120 -1.29 22.36 -4.03
C GLY A 120 -0.51 21.19 -3.42
N SER A 121 0.21 21.48 -2.34
CA SER A 121 1.03 20.51 -1.60
C SER A 121 0.23 19.32 -1.07
N ASN A 122 -1.02 19.52 -0.65
CA ASN A 122 -1.92 18.43 -0.22
C ASN A 122 -2.18 17.42 -1.34
N LYS A 123 -2.29 17.87 -2.59
CA LYS A 123 -2.44 16.97 -3.75
C LYS A 123 -1.19 16.11 -3.96
N SER A 124 0.00 16.68 -3.77
CA SER A 124 1.26 15.95 -3.88
C SER A 124 1.39 14.89 -2.77
N ALA A 125 1.08 15.26 -1.53
CA ALA A 125 1.13 14.33 -0.40
C ALA A 125 0.10 13.18 -0.51
N LEU A 126 -1.13 13.48 -0.96
CA LEU A 126 -2.15 12.46 -1.23
C LEU A 126 -1.73 11.53 -2.38
N ALA A 127 -1.04 12.06 -3.39
CA ALA A 127 -0.55 11.24 -4.50
C ALA A 127 0.54 10.28 -4.03
N ALA A 128 1.45 10.73 -3.16
CA ALA A 128 2.45 9.87 -2.54
C ALA A 128 1.81 8.79 -1.64
N GLY A 129 0.85 9.17 -0.79
CA GLY A 129 0.08 8.20 0.02
C GLY A 129 -0.65 7.17 -0.83
N LYS A 130 -1.25 7.57 -1.96
CA LYS A 130 -1.86 6.64 -2.92
C LYS A 130 -0.85 5.65 -3.50
N ILE A 131 0.38 6.07 -3.78
CA ILE A 131 1.43 5.15 -4.27
C ILE A 131 1.77 4.11 -3.18
N ALA A 132 1.88 4.52 -1.91
CA ALA A 132 2.08 3.59 -0.82
C ALA A 132 0.91 2.59 -0.68
N ASN A 133 -0.35 3.04 -0.81
CA ASN A 133 -1.50 2.13 -0.82
C ASN A 133 -1.46 1.14 -2.01
N LYS A 134 -0.98 1.56 -3.17
CA LYS A 134 -0.82 0.65 -4.32
C LYS A 134 0.21 -0.44 -4.04
N VAL A 135 1.33 -0.09 -3.39
CA VAL A 135 2.33 -1.06 -2.97
C VAL A 135 1.73 -2.02 -1.93
N LEU A 136 1.05 -1.50 -0.91
CA LEU A 136 0.33 -2.29 0.10
C LEU A 136 -0.63 -3.31 -0.50
N LYS A 137 -1.48 -2.85 -1.43
CA LYS A 137 -2.42 -3.70 -2.16
C LYS A 137 -1.72 -4.83 -2.90
N LEU A 138 -0.70 -4.51 -3.69
CA LEU A 138 -0.03 -5.48 -4.55
C LEU A 138 0.73 -6.53 -3.73
N VAL A 139 1.39 -6.12 -2.64
CA VAL A 139 2.03 -7.06 -1.71
C VAL A 139 1.00 -7.99 -1.07
N GLY A 140 -0.12 -7.45 -0.58
CA GLY A 140 -1.19 -8.27 -0.01
C GLY A 140 -1.79 -9.25 -1.02
N GLU A 141 -2.02 -8.83 -2.28
CA GLU A 141 -2.54 -9.70 -3.33
C GLU A 141 -1.55 -10.79 -3.76
N ILE A 142 -0.25 -10.45 -3.85
CA ILE A 142 0.80 -11.44 -4.12
C ILE A 142 0.86 -12.46 -2.98
N GLN A 143 0.84 -12.02 -1.72
CA GLN A 143 0.86 -12.91 -0.56
C GLN A 143 -0.35 -13.88 -0.57
N VAL A 144 -1.55 -13.39 -0.90
CA VAL A 144 -2.74 -14.25 -1.05
C VAL A 144 -2.48 -15.35 -2.09
N ILE A 145 -1.98 -14.98 -3.27
CA ILE A 145 -1.71 -15.92 -4.37
C ILE A 145 -0.66 -16.96 -3.94
N GLU A 146 0.42 -16.52 -3.30
CA GLU A 146 1.53 -17.37 -2.86
C GLU A 146 1.10 -18.37 -1.79
N LEU A 147 0.35 -17.92 -0.76
CA LEU A 147 -0.15 -18.82 0.27
C LEU A 147 -1.21 -19.78 -0.26
N GLN A 148 -2.12 -19.31 -1.11
CA GLN A 148 -3.08 -20.21 -1.77
C GLN A 148 -2.36 -21.29 -2.59
N LYS A 149 -1.26 -20.94 -3.28
CA LYS A 149 -0.44 -21.90 -4.03
C LYS A 149 0.22 -22.90 -3.08
N LYS A 150 0.85 -22.44 -1.99
CA LYS A 150 1.50 -23.29 -0.99
C LYS A 150 0.51 -24.23 -0.27
N LEU A 151 -0.74 -23.79 -0.09
CA LEU A 151 -1.81 -24.55 0.54
C LEU A 151 -2.64 -25.39 -0.45
N ASN A 152 -2.22 -25.48 -1.72
CA ASN A 152 -2.94 -26.21 -2.79
C ASN A 152 -4.41 -25.79 -2.97
N ILE A 153 -4.73 -24.52 -2.70
CA ILE A 153 -6.05 -23.95 -2.93
C ILE A 153 -6.18 -23.63 -4.43
N LYS A 154 -7.29 -24.07 -5.04
CA LYS A 154 -7.55 -23.87 -6.48
C LYS A 154 -7.51 -22.38 -6.85
N GLN A 155 -6.77 -22.08 -7.91
CA GLN A 155 -6.63 -20.73 -8.46
C GLN A 155 -6.62 -20.81 -10.00
N VAL A 156 -7.02 -19.70 -10.64
CA VAL A 156 -7.02 -19.55 -12.09
C VAL A 156 -5.95 -18.54 -12.48
N ASP A 157 -5.13 -18.89 -13.47
CA ASP A 157 -4.08 -18.05 -14.07
C ASP A 157 -3.01 -17.54 -13.11
N VAL A 158 -2.60 -18.37 -12.14
CA VAL A 158 -1.60 -18.01 -11.12
C VAL A 158 -0.33 -17.39 -11.70
N PRO A 159 0.34 -17.98 -12.73
CA PRO A 159 1.60 -17.43 -13.22
C PRO A 159 1.44 -16.04 -13.85
N ALA A 160 0.39 -15.84 -14.66
CA ALA A 160 0.13 -14.58 -15.33
C ALA A 160 -0.22 -13.46 -14.34
N LYS A 161 -1.09 -13.75 -13.36
CA LYS A 161 -1.45 -12.80 -12.31
C LYS A 161 -0.26 -12.39 -11.45
N LEU A 162 0.57 -13.36 -11.05
CA LEU A 162 1.75 -13.08 -10.24
C LEU A 162 2.75 -12.21 -11.02
N ALA A 163 3.00 -12.51 -12.30
CA ALA A 163 3.87 -11.69 -13.15
C ALA A 163 3.33 -10.26 -13.32
N GLU A 164 2.02 -10.11 -13.55
CA GLU A 164 1.38 -8.80 -13.67
C GLU A 164 1.49 -7.99 -12.36
N HIS A 165 1.18 -8.62 -11.22
CA HIS A 165 1.25 -7.99 -9.92
C HIS A 165 2.68 -7.61 -9.57
N GLN A 166 3.67 -8.47 -9.85
CA GLN A 166 5.08 -8.18 -9.63
C GLN A 166 5.56 -7.00 -10.49
N LYS A 167 5.17 -6.94 -11.77
CA LYS A 167 5.50 -5.81 -12.66
C LYS A 167 4.92 -4.50 -12.12
N LYS A 168 3.66 -4.51 -11.68
CA LYS A 168 3.01 -3.35 -11.07
C LYS A 168 3.68 -2.97 -9.75
N LEU A 169 4.07 -3.95 -8.94
CA LEU A 169 4.72 -3.73 -7.65
C LEU A 169 6.06 -3.04 -7.86
N THR A 170 6.94 -3.60 -8.70
CA THR A 170 8.23 -2.99 -9.07
C THR A 170 8.07 -1.55 -9.54
N LYS A 171 7.07 -1.27 -10.41
CA LYS A 171 6.80 0.10 -10.87
C LYS A 171 6.43 1.03 -9.73
N ASN A 172 5.50 0.65 -8.85
CA ASN A 172 5.05 1.52 -7.76
C ASN A 172 6.11 1.68 -6.68
N THR A 173 6.87 0.63 -6.35
CA THR A 173 8.02 0.72 -5.44
C THR A 173 9.08 1.67 -5.97
N LYS A 174 9.36 1.65 -7.28
CA LYS A 174 10.28 2.64 -7.90
C LYS A 174 9.78 4.07 -7.71
N VAL A 175 8.48 4.30 -7.94
CA VAL A 175 7.87 5.64 -7.75
C VAL A 175 7.91 6.08 -6.28
N ASP A 176 7.61 5.17 -5.34
CA ASP A 176 7.72 5.45 -3.90
C ASP A 176 9.14 5.82 -3.50
N ARG A 177 10.14 5.05 -3.94
CA ARG A 177 11.56 5.34 -3.71
C ARG A 177 12.01 6.65 -4.33
N SER A 178 11.52 7.00 -5.52
CA SER A 178 11.77 8.33 -6.11
C SER A 178 11.09 9.48 -5.36
N ASN A 179 10.09 9.19 -4.54
CA ASN A 179 9.45 10.15 -3.64
C ASN A 179 10.06 10.16 -2.24
N LYS A 180 11.18 9.46 -2.00
CA LYS A 180 11.82 9.38 -0.68
C LYS A 180 11.94 10.74 0.00
N GLY A 181 11.54 10.81 1.26
CA GLY A 181 11.57 12.05 2.05
C GLY A 181 10.37 12.98 1.85
N LYS A 182 9.53 12.75 0.83
CA LYS A 182 8.29 13.52 0.66
C LYS A 182 7.24 13.07 1.66
N LYS A 183 6.43 14.03 2.13
CA LYS A 183 5.27 13.77 2.98
C LYS A 183 4.24 12.93 2.22
N MET A 184 3.69 11.93 2.90
CA MET A 184 2.52 11.15 2.49
C MET A 184 1.36 11.47 3.42
N VAL A 185 0.16 11.51 2.87
CA VAL A 185 -1.07 11.56 3.68
C VAL A 185 -2.11 10.60 3.12
N SER A 186 -2.81 9.92 4.01
CA SER A 186 -4.03 9.19 3.71
C SER A 186 -5.20 10.16 3.50
N TYR A 187 -6.20 9.73 2.74
CA TYR A 187 -7.45 10.49 2.65
C TYR A 187 -8.18 10.55 4.01
N LEU A 188 -7.94 9.58 4.90
CA LEU A 188 -8.47 9.55 6.27
C LEU A 188 -8.01 10.78 7.07
N SER A 189 -6.73 11.12 6.97
CA SER A 189 -6.11 12.27 7.63
C SER A 189 -6.62 13.62 7.10
N THR A 190 -7.13 13.66 5.86
CA THR A 190 -7.72 14.87 5.28
C THR A 190 -9.20 15.07 5.64
N SER A 191 -9.88 14.01 6.08
CA SER A 191 -11.28 14.09 6.50
C SER A 191 -11.40 14.56 7.96
N SER A 192 -10.51 14.11 8.84
CA SER A 192 -10.50 14.49 10.26
C SER A 192 -10.13 15.96 10.50
N SER A 193 -9.36 16.58 9.60
CA SER A 193 -9.08 18.03 9.65
C SER A 193 -10.27 18.90 9.22
N SER A 194 -11.30 18.32 8.59
CA SER A 194 -12.51 19.06 8.18
C SER A 194 -13.65 18.99 9.19
N SER A 195 -13.58 18.07 10.17
CA SER A 195 -14.58 17.92 11.24
C SER A 195 -14.22 18.66 12.53
N SER A 196 -13.07 19.32 12.60
CA SER A 196 -12.63 20.11 13.77
C SER A 196 -12.86 21.62 13.62
N SER A 197 -13.53 22.07 12.55
CA SER A 197 -13.82 23.50 12.31
C SER A 197 -15.30 23.88 12.45
N SER A 198 -16.14 23.08 13.13
CA SER A 198 -17.57 23.41 13.33
C SER A 198 -18.07 23.16 14.76
N SER A 199 -17.30 23.58 15.77
CA SER A 199 -17.81 23.85 17.11
C SER A 199 -17.05 25.03 17.73
N GLY A 200 -17.03 26.15 17.01
CA GLY A 200 -16.68 27.47 17.54
C GLY A 200 -17.97 28.19 17.90
N SER A 201 -18.40 28.04 19.15
CA SER A 201 -19.49 28.78 19.76
C SER A 201 -19.34 30.28 19.52
N GLY A 202 -20.42 30.90 19.05
CA GLY A 202 -20.53 32.35 19.02
C GLY A 202 -20.47 32.92 20.44
N SER A 203 -19.51 33.80 20.67
CA SER A 203 -19.61 34.85 21.68
C SER A 203 -18.93 36.08 21.12
N GLY A 204 -19.77 37.04 20.73
CA GLY A 204 -19.32 38.36 20.32
C GLY A 204 -18.83 39.15 21.53
N SER A 205 -17.78 39.93 21.30
CA SER A 205 -17.56 41.23 21.94
C SER A 205 -16.51 41.95 21.11
N GLY A 206 -16.93 43.07 20.50
CA GLY A 206 -16.04 43.93 19.73
C GLY A 206 -15.24 44.90 20.60
N SER A 207 -14.17 45.46 20.03
CA SER A 207 -13.86 46.90 19.99
C SER A 207 -12.38 47.17 19.71
N GLY A 208 -12.12 48.18 18.87
CA GLY A 208 -10.85 48.94 18.75
C GLY A 208 -9.96 48.54 17.56
N SER A 209 -9.88 49.28 16.44
CA SER A 209 -9.32 50.63 16.17
C SER A 209 -7.79 50.70 16.00
N GLY A 210 -7.36 51.25 14.86
CA GLY A 210 -5.97 51.66 14.50
C GLY A 210 -5.53 51.09 13.15
N SER A 211 -5.65 51.75 11.99
CA SER A 211 -5.11 53.03 11.47
C SER A 211 -3.62 52.98 11.05
N GLY A 212 -3.37 53.31 9.76
CA GLY A 212 -2.07 53.61 9.13
C GLY A 212 -1.84 52.82 7.83
N SER A 213 -2.06 53.28 6.59
CA SER A 213 -1.59 54.45 5.79
C SER A 213 -0.20 54.29 5.15
N GLY A 214 -0.13 54.34 3.81
CA GLY A 214 1.07 54.62 2.99
C GLY A 214 1.22 53.69 1.77
N THR A 215 0.73 54.05 0.56
CA THR A 215 1.46 54.73 -0.57
C THR A 215 2.59 53.89 -1.17
N GLY A 216 2.75 53.64 -2.48
CA GLY A 216 2.11 54.07 -3.72
C GLY A 216 2.95 53.59 -4.95
N SER A 217 2.44 53.84 -6.16
CA SER A 217 3.08 53.72 -7.50
C SER A 217 3.46 52.32 -8.03
N GLY A 218 3.24 51.95 -9.28
CA GLY A 218 2.73 52.67 -10.44
C GLY A 218 2.60 51.74 -11.66
N SER A 219 1.73 52.16 -12.57
CA SER A 219 1.56 51.88 -14.01
C SER A 219 2.49 50.87 -14.70
N GLU A 220 1.94 49.95 -15.49
CA GLU A 220 1.90 50.15 -16.96
C GLU A 220 1.00 49.16 -17.70
N LYS A 221 0.48 49.66 -18.82
CA LYS A 221 -0.60 49.14 -19.64
C LYS A 221 -0.02 48.86 -21.01
N THR A 222 0.06 47.60 -21.46
CA THR A 222 0.16 47.32 -22.90
C THR A 222 -0.77 46.20 -23.31
N LYS A 223 -1.60 46.54 -24.28
CA LYS A 223 -2.65 45.75 -24.93
C LYS A 223 -2.10 45.41 -26.31
N SER A 224 -1.90 44.12 -26.61
CA SER A 224 -1.62 43.67 -27.97
C SER A 224 -2.38 42.38 -28.25
N LYS A 225 -3.25 42.47 -29.26
CA LYS A 225 -4.21 41.49 -29.76
C LYS A 225 -3.69 40.98 -31.11
N SER A 226 -3.55 39.67 -31.32
CA SER A 226 -3.65 39.01 -32.64
C SER A 226 -3.57 37.49 -32.48
N LYS A 227 -4.66 36.73 -32.65
CA LYS A 227 -5.08 36.00 -33.87
C LYS A 227 -4.00 35.11 -34.51
N ASN A 228 -4.13 33.78 -34.38
CA ASN A 228 -4.42 32.80 -35.46
C ASN A 228 -4.25 31.38 -34.88
N LYS A 229 -5.27 30.50 -34.92
CA LYS A 229 -5.50 29.49 -35.98
C LYS A 229 -4.29 28.57 -36.20
N THR A 230 -4.42 27.29 -35.86
CA THR A 230 -4.65 26.19 -36.83
C THR A 230 -4.35 24.84 -36.17
N LYS A 231 -5.34 23.96 -36.28
CA LYS A 231 -5.33 22.51 -35.99
C LYS A 231 -4.62 21.78 -37.14
N PRO A 232 -3.98 20.64 -36.89
CA PRO A 232 -4.29 19.52 -37.76
C PRO A 232 -4.60 18.22 -37.01
N LYS A 233 -5.59 17.55 -37.59
CA LYS A 233 -6.03 16.18 -37.41
C LYS A 233 -5.24 15.33 -38.42
N LYS A 234 -4.69 14.19 -38.01
CA LYS A 234 -4.31 13.07 -38.89
C LYS A 234 -4.28 11.82 -37.99
N GLU A 235 -5.35 11.00 -37.96
CA GLU A 235 -5.59 9.87 -38.87
C GLU A 235 -4.37 8.96 -38.99
N GLU A 236 -4.39 7.89 -38.19
CA GLU A 236 -3.59 6.69 -38.44
C GLU A 236 -4.57 5.51 -38.58
N LYS A 237 -4.27 4.73 -39.62
CA LYS A 237 -5.14 3.78 -40.30
C LYS A 237 -5.40 2.51 -39.50
N GLU A 238 -6.64 2.06 -39.61
CA GLU A 238 -7.08 0.69 -39.44
C GLU A 238 -6.61 -0.12 -40.66
N GLU A 239 -5.86 -1.20 -40.43
CA GLU A 239 -5.50 -2.18 -41.46
C GLU A 239 -6.05 -3.54 -41.02
N THR A 240 -7.22 -3.88 -41.56
CA THR A 240 -7.78 -5.23 -41.58
C THR A 240 -7.72 -5.75 -43.00
N LYS A 241 -7.09 -6.91 -43.22
CA LYS A 241 -7.74 -8.17 -43.65
C LYS A 241 -6.83 -9.06 -44.52
N ALA A 242 -6.63 -10.27 -43.99
CA ALA A 242 -6.54 -11.61 -44.60
C ALA A 242 -5.85 -11.82 -45.97
N SER A 243 -4.85 -12.70 -46.00
CA SER A 243 -4.95 -14.12 -46.41
C SER A 243 -3.56 -14.79 -46.22
N PRO A 244 -3.47 -16.13 -46.06
CA PRO A 244 -3.31 -16.98 -47.24
C PRO A 244 -4.12 -18.28 -47.20
N GLU A 245 -4.47 -18.74 -48.40
CA GLU A 245 -4.73 -20.14 -48.72
C GLU A 245 -3.38 -20.89 -48.74
N ASP A 246 -3.33 -22.01 -48.01
CA ASP A 246 -2.90 -23.37 -48.42
C ASP A 246 -2.75 -24.26 -47.18
#